data_AF-A0A8V0Z9S7-F1
#
_entry.id   AF-A0A8V0Z9S7-F1
#
_cell.length_a   1.000
_cell.length_b   1.000
_cell.length_c   1.000
_cell.angle_alpha   90.00
_cell.angle_beta   90.00
_cell.angle_gamma   90.00
#
_symmetry.space_group_name_H-M   'P 1'
#
loop_
_entity.id
_entity.type
_entity.pdbx_description
1 polymer ?
#
loop_
_entity_poly.entity_id
_entity_poly.type
_entity_poly.pdbx_seq_one_letter_code
_entity_poly.pdbx_strand_id
1 'polypeptide(L)'
;MRARRRSALQLQLSDWFKHISHIPTQRTTSIMLRFGQNLIKPSVVFLKTELSFALVNRKPVVPGHVLVCPVRPVERFRDLCPEEVADLFRTAQRVGNAVEKHFCATSLTIAIQDGPEAGQTVKHVHVHVLPRRSGDFSRNDDVYKELQDHDKEDSPDKWRTEEEMAAEAAVLKKYFQEN
;
A
#
# COMPACT_ATOMS: atom_id res chain seq x y z
N MET A 1 69.81 -0.95 -20.29
CA MET A 1 69.52 -0.32 -18.99
C MET A 1 68.85 1.04 -19.20
N ARG A 2 67.52 1.14 -19.04
CA ARG A 2 66.80 2.42 -18.85
C ARG A 2 65.61 2.18 -17.92
N ALA A 3 65.74 2.60 -16.66
CA ALA A 3 64.67 2.58 -15.68
C ALA A 3 63.72 3.77 -15.93
N ARG A 4 62.44 3.51 -16.20
CA ARG A 4 61.39 4.55 -16.26
C ARG A 4 60.91 4.84 -14.84
N ARG A 5 61.18 6.05 -14.35
CA ARG A 5 60.56 6.64 -13.16
C ARG A 5 59.06 6.81 -13.41
N ARG A 6 58.20 6.17 -12.60
CA ARG A 6 56.77 6.49 -12.52
C ARG A 6 56.59 7.70 -11.61
N SER A 7 55.77 8.67 -12.04
CA SER A 7 55.55 9.94 -11.34
C SER A 7 54.69 9.74 -10.08
N ALA A 8 54.95 10.53 -9.03
CA ALA A 8 54.27 10.47 -7.73
C ALA A 8 52.75 10.73 -7.79
N LEU A 9 52.24 11.35 -8.87
CA LEU A 9 50.80 11.57 -9.07
C LEU A 9 50.01 10.27 -9.33
N GLN A 10 50.67 9.22 -9.84
CA GLN A 10 49.99 7.95 -10.15
C GLN A 10 49.80 7.06 -8.91
N LEU A 11 50.50 7.37 -7.80
CA LEU A 11 50.39 6.66 -6.53
C LEU A 11 49.25 7.21 -5.65
N GLN A 12 48.91 8.50 -5.74
CA GLN A 12 47.80 9.07 -4.96
C GLN A 12 46.41 8.70 -5.51
N LEU A 13 46.26 8.49 -6.82
CA LEU A 13 44.99 8.04 -7.41
C LEU A 13 44.68 6.57 -7.08
N SER A 14 45.70 5.72 -6.89
CA SER A 14 45.48 4.31 -6.56
C SER A 14 45.04 4.06 -5.12
N ASP A 15 45.34 4.98 -4.19
CA ASP A 15 44.89 4.87 -2.80
C ASP A 15 43.47 5.44 -2.60
N TRP A 16 43.05 6.43 -3.40
CA TRP A 16 41.67 6.91 -3.44
C TRP A 16 40.69 5.82 -3.90
N PHE A 17 41.07 5.00 -4.88
CA PHE A 17 40.22 3.90 -5.36
C PHE A 17 40.20 2.68 -4.43
N LYS A 18 41.16 2.54 -3.51
CA LYS A 18 41.18 1.45 -2.51
C LYS A 18 40.34 1.73 -1.27
N HIS A 19 39.86 2.95 -1.06
CA HIS A 19 39.00 3.33 0.07
C HIS A 19 37.51 3.45 -0.29
N ILE A 20 37.13 3.16 -1.54
CA ILE A 20 35.71 3.09 -1.98
C ILE A 20 35.19 1.62 -1.93
N SER A 21 35.97 0.70 -1.38
CA SER A 21 35.46 -0.63 -1.02
C SER A 21 34.54 -0.51 0.19
N HIS A 22 33.25 -0.77 -0.04
CA HIS A 22 32.15 -0.90 0.93
C HIS A 22 31.49 0.42 1.36
N ILE A 23 30.86 1.11 0.40
CA ILE A 23 29.54 1.65 0.71
C ILE A 23 28.63 0.42 0.77
N PRO A 24 28.05 0.05 1.93
CA PRO A 24 26.99 -0.94 1.93
C PRO A 24 25.85 -0.29 1.16
N THR A 25 25.60 -0.77 -0.06
CA THR A 25 24.28 -0.61 -0.67
C THR A 25 23.33 -1.16 0.36
N GLN A 26 22.61 -0.29 1.08
CA GLN A 26 21.56 -0.76 1.95
C GLN A 26 20.60 -1.50 1.04
N ARG A 27 20.70 -2.83 1.02
CA ARG A 27 19.58 -3.67 0.61
C ARG A 27 18.49 -3.25 1.58
N THR A 28 17.62 -2.34 1.13
CA THR A 28 16.31 -2.18 1.73
C THR A 28 15.70 -3.55 1.67
N THR A 29 15.84 -4.31 2.75
CA THR A 29 15.07 -5.52 2.97
C THR A 29 13.64 -5.04 2.92
N SER A 30 12.99 -5.24 1.78
CA SER A 30 11.59 -4.90 1.61
C SER A 30 10.86 -5.74 2.64
N ILE A 31 10.52 -5.13 3.79
CA ILE A 31 9.78 -5.78 4.86
C ILE A 31 8.51 -6.32 4.22
N MET A 32 8.38 -7.65 4.20
CA MET A 32 7.24 -8.31 3.60
C MET A 32 6.02 -8.06 4.50
N LEU A 33 5.04 -7.34 3.96
CA LEU A 33 3.82 -6.98 4.68
C LEU A 33 2.84 -8.15 4.69
N ARG A 34 2.00 -8.21 5.74
CA ARG A 34 0.96 -9.22 5.88
C ARG A 34 -0.42 -8.59 5.91
N PHE A 35 -1.38 -9.25 5.28
CA PHE A 35 -2.80 -8.94 5.39
C PHE A 35 -3.55 -10.21 5.79
N GLY A 36 -3.83 -10.34 7.10
CA GLY A 36 -4.20 -11.62 7.71
C GLY A 36 -3.11 -12.66 7.47
N GLN A 37 -3.48 -13.78 6.85
CA GLN A 37 -2.56 -14.86 6.50
C GLN A 37 -1.81 -14.61 5.18
N ASN A 38 -2.25 -13.62 4.39
CA ASN A 38 -1.72 -13.36 3.05
C ASN A 38 -0.43 -12.55 3.11
N LEU A 39 0.56 -12.94 2.29
CA LEU A 39 1.75 -12.15 2.04
C LEU A 39 1.45 -11.11 0.95
N ILE A 40 1.72 -9.85 1.24
CA ILE A 40 1.44 -8.75 0.30
C ILE A 40 2.70 -8.41 -0.49
N LYS A 41 2.57 -8.48 -1.82
CA LYS A 41 3.64 -8.07 -2.73
C LYS A 41 3.84 -6.56 -2.67
N PRO A 42 5.08 -6.05 -2.65
CA PRO A 42 5.33 -4.61 -2.64
C PRO A 42 4.75 -3.88 -3.86
N SER A 43 4.55 -4.57 -4.98
CA SER A 43 4.00 -4.00 -6.21
C SER A 43 2.55 -3.53 -6.08
N VAL A 44 1.78 -4.07 -5.14
CA VAL A 44 0.36 -3.69 -4.93
C VAL A 44 0.18 -2.70 -3.78
N VAL A 45 1.27 -2.26 -3.16
CA VAL A 45 1.30 -1.30 -2.06
C VAL A 45 1.75 0.06 -2.60
N PHE A 46 0.93 1.09 -2.39
CA PHE A 46 1.18 2.42 -2.95
C PHE A 46 1.52 3.48 -1.90
N LEU A 47 1.25 3.22 -0.62
CA LEU A 47 1.66 4.06 0.50
C LEU A 47 2.05 3.18 1.69
N LYS A 48 3.11 3.56 2.40
CA LYS A 48 3.53 2.96 3.65
C LYS A 48 4.01 4.05 4.61
N THR A 49 3.51 4.02 5.83
CA THR A 49 4.01 4.81 6.97
C THR A 49 4.77 3.88 7.93
N GLU A 50 5.13 4.38 9.11
CA GLU A 50 5.71 3.54 10.15
C GLU A 50 4.71 2.49 10.67
N LEU A 51 3.44 2.87 10.86
CA LEU A 51 2.42 2.06 11.52
C LEU A 51 1.31 1.55 10.60
N SER A 52 1.22 2.03 9.35
CA SER A 52 0.16 1.66 8.39
C SER A 52 0.70 1.46 6.98
N PHE A 53 -0.09 0.80 6.14
CA PHE A 53 0.13 0.71 4.70
C PHE A 53 -1.19 0.73 3.95
N ALA A 54 -1.15 1.18 2.70
CA ALA A 54 -2.28 1.18 1.79
C ALA A 54 -1.99 0.32 0.55
N LEU A 55 -2.96 -0.51 0.19
CA LEU A 55 -2.88 -1.45 -0.91
C LEU A 55 -4.14 -1.42 -1.77
N VAL A 56 -3.97 -1.74 -3.05
CA VAL A 56 -5.10 -1.89 -3.98
C VAL A 56 -5.89 -3.17 -3.68
N ASN A 57 -7.22 -3.14 -3.81
CA ASN A 57 -8.07 -4.28 -3.45
C ASN A 57 -8.14 -5.31 -4.60
N ARG A 58 -8.01 -6.60 -4.32
CA ARG A 58 -8.18 -7.64 -5.34
C ARG A 58 -9.59 -7.65 -5.95
N LYS A 59 -10.62 -7.36 -5.15
CA LYS A 59 -12.04 -7.36 -5.53
C LYS A 59 -12.66 -5.98 -5.24
N PRO A 60 -12.38 -4.96 -6.05
CA PRO A 60 -12.92 -3.62 -5.79
C PRO A 60 -14.45 -3.60 -5.96
N VAL A 61 -15.17 -2.94 -5.04
CA VAL A 61 -16.64 -2.76 -5.09
C VAL A 61 -17.01 -1.65 -6.08
N VAL A 62 -16.14 -0.64 -6.13
CA VAL A 62 -16.15 0.44 -7.12
C VAL A 62 -14.71 0.66 -7.60
N PRO A 63 -14.49 1.22 -8.81
CA PRO A 63 -13.16 1.62 -9.25
C PRO A 63 -12.47 2.50 -8.20
N GLY A 64 -11.24 2.15 -7.79
CA GLY A 64 -10.51 2.85 -6.74
C GLY A 64 -10.85 2.43 -5.31
N HIS A 65 -11.64 1.38 -5.09
CA HIS A 65 -11.75 0.72 -3.79
C HIS A 65 -10.39 0.18 -3.35
N VAL A 66 -9.80 0.81 -2.34
CA VAL A 66 -8.51 0.44 -1.75
C VAL A 66 -8.66 0.16 -0.26
N LEU A 67 -7.63 -0.46 0.32
CA LEU A 67 -7.58 -0.81 1.74
C LEU A 67 -6.45 -0.04 2.43
N VAL A 68 -6.65 0.33 3.69
CA VAL A 68 -5.61 0.85 4.59
C VAL A 68 -5.55 -0.03 5.83
N CYS A 69 -4.39 -0.59 6.14
CA CYS A 69 -4.20 -1.56 7.21
C CYS A 69 -3.05 -1.12 8.13
N PRO A 70 -3.07 -1.48 9.43
CA PRO A 70 -1.90 -1.33 10.28
C PRO A 70 -0.78 -2.29 9.83
N VAL A 71 0.48 -1.93 10.07
CA VAL A 71 1.64 -2.80 9.78
C VAL A 71 1.65 -4.00 10.71
N ARG A 72 1.25 -3.81 11.98
CA ARG A 72 1.06 -4.90 12.93
C ARG A 72 -0.23 -5.66 12.58
N PRO A 73 -0.19 -7.01 12.42
CA PRO A 73 -1.35 -7.79 12.06
C PRO A 73 -2.29 -7.96 13.26
N VAL A 74 -3.18 -6.98 13.45
CA VAL A 74 -4.16 -6.94 14.53
C VAL A 74 -5.52 -7.34 13.98
N GLU A 75 -6.21 -8.31 14.59
CA GLU A 75 -7.51 -8.78 14.09
C GLU A 75 -8.64 -7.77 14.33
N ARG A 76 -8.69 -7.17 15.52
CA ARG A 76 -9.80 -6.32 15.96
C ARG A 76 -9.38 -4.87 16.17
N PHE A 77 -10.27 -3.94 15.85
CA PHE A 77 -10.03 -2.50 16.00
C PHE A 77 -9.69 -2.12 17.46
N ARG A 78 -10.37 -2.74 18.42
CA ARG A 78 -10.13 -2.51 19.86
C ARG A 78 -8.73 -2.88 20.35
N ASP A 79 -8.00 -3.69 19.58
CA ASP A 79 -6.67 -4.20 19.95
C ASP A 79 -5.53 -3.33 19.36
N LEU A 80 -5.88 -2.24 18.67
CA LEU A 80 -4.94 -1.20 18.23
C LEU A 80 -4.53 -0.30 19.38
N CYS A 81 -3.27 0.14 19.40
CA CYS A 81 -2.85 1.20 20.31
C CYS A 81 -3.27 2.59 19.78
N PRO A 82 -3.33 3.63 20.64
CA PRO A 82 -3.75 4.97 20.22
C PRO A 82 -2.95 5.54 19.03
N GLU A 83 -1.66 5.25 18.97
CA GLU A 83 -0.76 5.70 17.89
C GLU A 83 -1.11 5.02 16.56
N GLU A 84 -1.43 3.73 16.59
CA GLU A 84 -1.89 2.99 15.40
C GLU A 84 -3.24 3.50 14.92
N VAL A 85 -4.19 3.78 15.83
CA VAL A 85 -5.49 4.37 15.45
C VAL A 85 -5.28 5.72 14.77
N ALA A 86 -4.44 6.58 15.34
CA ALA A 86 -4.16 7.91 14.79
C ALA A 86 -3.49 7.83 13.40
N ASP A 87 -2.46 6.98 13.25
CA ASP A 87 -1.77 6.81 11.97
C ASP A 87 -2.65 6.14 10.92
N LEU A 88 -3.49 5.16 11.30
CA LEU A 88 -4.42 4.45 10.41
C LEU A 88 -5.40 5.44 9.77
N PHE A 89 -6.07 6.27 10.58
CA PHE A 89 -7.05 7.23 10.06
C PHE A 89 -6.41 8.44 9.37
N ARG A 90 -5.23 8.90 9.81
CA ARG A 90 -4.46 9.90 9.06
C ARG A 90 -4.07 9.37 7.68
N THR A 91 -3.67 8.10 7.61
CA THR A 91 -3.35 7.43 6.34
C THR A 91 -4.61 7.27 5.49
N ALA A 92 -5.74 6.82 6.06
CA ALA A 92 -7.01 6.70 5.36
C ALA A 92 -7.49 8.04 4.79
N GLN A 93 -7.34 9.15 5.53
CA GLN A 93 -7.66 10.49 5.02
C GLN A 93 -6.79 10.86 3.81
N ARG A 94 -5.46 10.66 3.89
CA ARG A 94 -4.55 10.93 2.78
C ARG A 94 -4.86 10.09 1.55
N VAL A 95 -5.16 8.81 1.76
CA VAL A 95 -5.57 7.87 0.72
C VAL A 95 -6.90 8.28 0.09
N GLY A 96 -7.89 8.64 0.89
CA GLY A 96 -9.18 9.17 0.46
C GLY A 96 -9.02 10.33 -0.51
N ASN A 97 -8.23 11.34 -0.14
CA ASN A 97 -7.95 12.50 -1.00
C ASN A 97 -7.32 12.09 -2.34
N ALA A 98 -6.38 11.13 -2.32
CA ALA A 98 -5.70 10.66 -3.53
C ALA A 98 -6.64 9.89 -4.46
N VAL A 99 -7.43 8.94 -3.93
CA VAL A 99 -8.35 8.14 -4.75
C VAL A 99 -9.53 8.96 -5.24
N GLU A 100 -10.06 9.87 -4.42
CA GLU A 100 -11.15 10.77 -4.85
C GLU A 100 -10.71 11.63 -6.04
N LYS A 101 -9.52 12.23 -5.94
CA LYS A 101 -8.92 13.01 -7.03
C LYS A 101 -8.61 12.17 -8.26
N HIS A 102 -7.97 11.00 -8.09
CA HIS A 102 -7.55 10.17 -9.21
C HIS A 102 -8.75 9.60 -9.99
N PHE A 103 -9.73 9.11 -9.26
CA PHE A 103 -10.94 8.51 -9.82
C PHE A 103 -12.06 9.53 -10.00
N CYS A 104 -11.76 10.83 -10.16
CA CYS A 104 -12.74 11.90 -10.43
C CYS A 104 -14.05 11.73 -9.65
N ALA A 105 -13.94 11.36 -8.38
CA ALA A 105 -15.05 11.18 -7.47
C ALA A 105 -15.32 12.49 -6.72
N THR A 106 -16.48 12.55 -6.08
CA THR A 106 -16.93 13.75 -5.35
C THR A 106 -17.31 13.44 -3.91
N SER A 107 -17.16 12.19 -3.49
CA SER A 107 -17.49 11.69 -2.17
C SER A 107 -16.70 10.41 -1.86
N LEU A 108 -16.70 9.99 -0.60
CA LEU A 108 -16.05 8.76 -0.14
C LEU A 108 -17.00 7.97 0.77
N THR A 109 -17.04 6.64 0.60
CA THR A 109 -17.47 5.73 1.67
C THR A 109 -16.23 5.25 2.40
N ILE A 110 -16.17 5.45 3.71
CA ILE A 110 -15.13 4.92 4.60
C ILE A 110 -15.79 3.89 5.52
N ALA A 111 -15.29 2.65 5.52
CA ALA A 111 -15.89 1.57 6.29
C ALA A 111 -14.83 0.69 6.98
N ILE A 112 -15.19 0.14 8.15
CA ILE A 112 -14.43 -0.90 8.85
C ILE A 112 -15.44 -1.98 9.26
N GLN A 113 -15.13 -3.23 8.92
CA GLN A 113 -15.87 -4.40 9.38
C GLN A 113 -15.06 -5.06 10.49
N ASP A 114 -15.46 -4.86 11.75
CA ASP A 114 -14.71 -5.33 12.93
C ASP A 114 -15.38 -6.57 13.56
N GLY A 115 -14.92 -7.76 13.16
CA GLY A 115 -15.47 -9.06 13.55
C GLY A 115 -16.38 -9.70 12.49
N PRO A 116 -16.61 -11.02 12.56
CA PRO A 116 -17.30 -11.77 11.52
C PRO A 116 -18.75 -11.34 11.33
N GLU A 117 -19.47 -11.00 12.40
CA GLU A 117 -20.86 -10.53 12.34
C GLU A 117 -20.98 -9.12 11.73
N ALA A 118 -19.88 -8.36 11.68
CA ALA A 118 -19.79 -7.09 10.96
C ALA A 118 -19.37 -7.27 9.49
N GLY A 119 -19.11 -8.50 9.03
CA GLY A 119 -18.71 -8.82 7.66
C GLY A 119 -17.20 -8.99 7.46
N GLN A 120 -16.38 -9.01 8.52
CA GLN A 120 -14.93 -9.13 8.39
C GLN A 120 -14.53 -10.50 7.80
N THR A 121 -13.92 -10.50 6.62
CA THR A 121 -13.46 -11.71 5.93
C THR A 121 -11.99 -12.02 6.20
N VAL A 122 -11.14 -10.99 6.29
CA VAL A 122 -9.72 -11.10 6.64
C VAL A 122 -9.50 -10.66 8.07
N LYS A 123 -8.90 -11.55 8.88
CA LYS A 123 -8.55 -11.33 10.30
C LYS A 123 -7.36 -10.39 10.48
N HIS A 124 -7.49 -9.18 9.98
CA HIS A 124 -6.57 -8.07 10.13
C HIS A 124 -7.38 -6.80 9.90
N VAL A 125 -7.36 -5.83 10.81
CA VAL A 125 -8.02 -4.53 10.64
C VAL A 125 -7.67 -3.92 9.28
N HIS A 126 -8.70 -3.49 8.56
CA HIS A 126 -8.55 -2.76 7.31
C HIS A 126 -9.69 -1.74 7.18
N VAL A 127 -9.32 -0.53 6.78
CA VAL A 127 -10.25 0.52 6.41
C VAL A 127 -10.49 0.41 4.91
N HIS A 128 -11.73 0.17 4.53
CA HIS A 128 -12.15 0.31 3.15
C HIS A 128 -12.29 1.79 2.81
N VAL A 129 -11.64 2.21 1.73
CA VAL A 129 -11.75 3.56 1.18
C VAL A 129 -12.32 3.44 -0.24
N LEU A 130 -13.57 3.88 -0.42
CA LEU A 130 -14.29 3.75 -1.69
C LEU A 130 -14.61 5.16 -2.24
N PRO A 131 -14.00 5.60 -3.35
CA PRO A 131 -14.39 6.83 -4.02
C PRO A 131 -15.78 6.66 -4.67
N ARG A 132 -16.67 7.63 -4.42
CA ARG A 132 -18.08 7.60 -4.80
C ARG A 132 -18.40 8.67 -5.84
N ARG A 133 -19.30 8.33 -6.75
CA ARG A 133 -19.83 9.24 -7.78
C ARG A 133 -21.34 9.18 -7.79
N SER A 134 -21.99 10.27 -8.23
CA SER A 134 -23.43 10.25 -8.47
C SER A 134 -23.80 9.13 -9.43
N GLY A 135 -24.74 8.27 -9.04
CA GLY A 135 -25.23 7.16 -9.86
C GLY A 135 -24.32 5.94 -9.94
N ASP A 136 -23.28 5.83 -9.09
CA ASP A 136 -22.48 4.60 -8.98
C ASP A 136 -23.28 3.41 -8.42
N PHE A 137 -24.34 3.69 -7.66
CA PHE A 137 -25.35 2.73 -7.20
C PHE A 137 -26.76 3.26 -7.42
N SER A 138 -27.70 2.34 -7.64
CA SER A 138 -29.13 2.67 -7.79
C SER A 138 -29.72 3.24 -6.49
N ARG A 139 -29.33 2.68 -5.34
CA ARG A 139 -29.61 3.21 -4.00
C ARG A 139 -28.29 3.38 -3.28
N ASN A 140 -28.11 4.48 -2.55
CA ASN A 140 -26.85 4.78 -1.88
C ASN A 140 -26.36 3.62 -0.97
N ASP A 141 -27.27 2.99 -0.25
CA ASP A 141 -26.95 1.96 0.74
C ASP A 141 -26.67 0.58 0.12
N ASP A 142 -26.87 0.41 -1.20
CA ASP A 142 -26.50 -0.83 -1.90
C ASP A 142 -24.98 -1.11 -1.79
N VAL A 143 -24.16 -0.07 -1.56
CA VAL A 143 -22.72 -0.21 -1.30
C VAL A 143 -22.42 -1.13 -0.11
N TYR A 144 -23.28 -1.15 0.92
CA TYR A 144 -23.08 -2.00 2.10
C TYR A 144 -23.43 -3.46 1.80
N LYS A 145 -24.41 -3.68 0.92
CA LYS A 145 -24.73 -5.01 0.40
C LYS A 145 -23.57 -5.57 -0.43
N GLU A 146 -23.03 -4.77 -1.34
CA GLU A 146 -21.86 -5.17 -2.11
C GLU A 146 -20.63 -5.39 -1.23
N LEU A 147 -20.36 -4.54 -0.24
CA LEU A 147 -19.28 -4.76 0.73
C LEU A 147 -19.46 -6.07 1.50
N GLN A 148 -20.68 -6.43 1.86
CA GLN A 148 -20.98 -7.70 2.50
C GLN A 148 -20.71 -8.90 1.58
N ASP A 149 -20.95 -8.78 0.28
CA ASP A 149 -20.97 -9.92 -0.64
C ASP A 149 -19.69 -10.05 -1.50
N HIS A 150 -18.91 -8.98 -1.70
CA HIS A 150 -17.77 -8.95 -2.63
C HIS A 150 -16.67 -9.98 -2.32
N ASP A 151 -16.50 -10.33 -1.05
CA ASP A 151 -15.48 -11.28 -0.61
C ASP A 151 -16.01 -12.72 -0.46
N LYS A 152 -17.33 -12.93 -0.50
CA LYS A 152 -17.94 -14.25 -0.27
C LYS A 152 -17.82 -15.19 -1.47
N GLU A 153 -17.89 -14.66 -2.69
CA GLU A 153 -17.69 -15.45 -3.90
C GLU A 153 -16.20 -15.57 -4.23
N ASP A 154 -15.62 -16.74 -3.96
CA ASP A 154 -14.26 -17.07 -4.35
C ASP A 154 -14.22 -17.64 -5.78
N SER A 155 -14.49 -16.77 -6.77
CA SER A 155 -14.39 -17.11 -8.19
C SER A 155 -13.15 -16.44 -8.79
N PRO A 156 -12.08 -17.20 -9.10
CA PRO A 156 -10.84 -16.66 -9.66
C PRO A 156 -11.02 -15.89 -10.97
N ASP A 157 -12.04 -16.23 -11.77
CA ASP A 157 -12.33 -15.58 -13.05
C ASP A 157 -12.74 -14.10 -12.91
N LYS A 158 -13.17 -13.69 -11.71
CA LYS A 158 -13.54 -12.30 -11.40
C LYS A 158 -12.39 -11.49 -10.76
N TRP A 159 -11.22 -12.10 -10.57
CA TRP A 159 -10.10 -11.45 -9.89
C TRP A 159 -9.33 -10.54 -10.83
N ARG A 160 -8.93 -9.37 -10.32
CA ARG A 160 -7.93 -8.55 -11.00
C ARG A 160 -6.62 -9.31 -11.12
N THR A 161 -5.93 -9.15 -12.26
CA THR A 161 -4.59 -9.70 -12.42
C THR A 161 -3.58 -8.94 -11.55
N GLU A 162 -2.44 -9.58 -11.28
CA GLU A 162 -1.37 -8.90 -10.55
C GLU A 162 -0.81 -7.70 -11.32
N GLU A 163 -0.80 -7.76 -12.67
CA GLU A 163 -0.35 -6.63 -13.49
C GLU A 163 -1.31 -5.44 -13.37
N GLU A 164 -2.63 -5.68 -13.41
CA GLU A 164 -3.64 -4.63 -13.24
C GLU A 164 -3.51 -3.96 -11.87
N MET A 165 -3.38 -4.77 -10.81
CA MET A 165 -3.19 -4.27 -9.45
C MET A 165 -1.89 -3.48 -9.31
N ALA A 166 -0.78 -3.98 -9.87
CA ALA A 166 0.51 -3.30 -9.83
C ALA A 166 0.48 -1.97 -10.61
N ALA A 167 -0.22 -1.92 -11.74
CA ALA A 167 -0.39 -0.71 -12.53
C ALA A 167 -1.17 0.37 -11.76
N GLU A 168 -2.31 0.00 -11.15
CA GLU A 168 -3.09 0.93 -10.31
C GLU A 168 -2.28 1.44 -9.12
N ALA A 169 -1.58 0.55 -8.41
CA ALA A 169 -0.72 0.93 -7.28
C ALA A 169 0.41 1.87 -7.71
N ALA A 170 1.04 1.63 -8.87
CA ALA A 170 2.08 2.50 -9.41
C ALA A 170 1.56 3.91 -9.75
N VAL A 171 0.31 4.03 -10.21
CA VAL A 171 -0.34 5.31 -10.46
C VAL A 171 -0.64 6.04 -9.15
N LEU A 172 -1.27 5.37 -8.19
CA LEU A 172 -1.61 5.96 -6.89
C LEU A 172 -0.38 6.38 -6.08
N LYS A 173 0.74 5.65 -6.22
CA LYS A 173 2.00 5.96 -5.53
C LYS A 173 2.50 7.38 -5.83
N LYS A 174 2.24 7.90 -7.03
CA LYS A 174 2.65 9.25 -7.45
C LYS A 174 2.05 10.36 -6.59
N TYR A 175 0.87 10.13 -5.99
CA TYR A 175 0.21 11.10 -5.11
C TYR A 175 0.89 11.27 -3.75
N PHE A 176 1.88 10.43 -3.43
CA PHE A 176 2.57 10.43 -2.14
C PHE A 176 4.09 10.64 -2.27
N GLN A 177 4.57 10.87 -3.49
CA GLN A 177 5.99 11.11 -3.78
C GLN A 177 6.36 12.61 -3.77
N GLU A 178 5.37 13.48 -3.62
CA GLU A 178 5.56 14.93 -3.53
C GLU A 178 5.10 15.40 -2.15
N ASN A 179 6.08 15.53 -1.24
CA ASN A 179 6.17 16.48 -0.10
C ASN A 179 7.45 16.18 0.69
#